data_AF-A0A3C1PBB7-F1
#
_entry.id   AF-A0A3C1PBB7-F1
#
_cell.length_a   1.000
_cell.length_b   1.000
_cell.length_c   1.000
_cell.angle_alpha   90.00
_cell.angle_beta   90.00
_cell.angle_gamma   90.00
#
_symmetry.space_group_name_H-M   'P 1'
#
loop_
_entity.id
_entity.type
_entity.pdbx_description
1 polymer ?
#
loop_
_entity_poly.entity_id
_entity_poly.type
_entity_poly.pdbx_seq_one_letter_code
_entity_poly.pdbx_strand_id
1 'polypeptide(L)'
;MIKQLVFAIALLITLGVFTYTILRIISFFKLTKKAFPVRDFGKRFGVMMEVAFGQTKIFRKPILGFLHALVFWGFCVILIGSIEMVIDGLFGSEKVLKFLGVFYDIIMASGDIFALLIAIAIA
;
A
#
# COMPACT_ATOMS: atom_id res chain seq x y z
N MET A 1 -19.81 7.57 -19.18
CA MET A 1 -19.97 8.83 -18.42
C MET A 1 -20.65 8.61 -17.08
N ILE A 2 -21.84 7.99 -17.02
CA ILE A 2 -22.49 7.72 -15.73
C ILE A 2 -21.64 6.84 -14.79
N LYS A 3 -20.94 5.83 -15.32
CA LYS A 3 -20.06 4.93 -14.55
C LYS A 3 -18.90 5.70 -13.90
N GLN A 4 -18.21 6.55 -14.67
CA GLN A 4 -17.11 7.38 -14.18
C GLN A 4 -17.58 8.40 -13.14
N LEU A 5 -18.78 8.98 -13.32
CA LEU A 5 -19.37 9.89 -12.34
C LEU A 5 -19.64 9.18 -11.01
N VAL A 6 -20.25 7.99 -11.05
CA VAL A 6 -20.50 7.18 -9.85
C VAL A 6 -19.17 6.82 -9.17
N PHE A 7 -18.17 6.39 -9.94
CA PHE A 7 -16.84 6.07 -9.43
C PHE A 7 -16.17 7.28 -8.77
N ALA A 8 -16.17 8.43 -9.44
CA ALA A 8 -15.58 9.66 -8.92
C ALA A 8 -16.26 10.13 -7.63
N ILE A 9 -17.59 10.07 -7.55
CA ILE A 9 -18.33 10.41 -6.33
C ILE A 9 -17.96 9.43 -5.19
N ALA A 10 -17.93 8.13 -5.46
CA ALA A 10 -17.55 7.12 -4.45
C ALA A 10 -16.10 7.32 -3.96
N LEU A 11 -15.18 7.64 -4.87
CA LEU A 11 -13.78 7.93 -4.55
C LEU A 11 -13.67 9.21 -3.71
N LEU A 12 -14.38 10.27 -4.07
CA LEU A 12 -14.40 11.54 -3.32
C LEU A 12 -14.94 11.35 -1.90
N ILE A 13 -16.03 10.59 -1.72
CA ILE A 13 -16.58 10.27 -0.40
C ILE A 13 -15.55 9.47 0.42
N THR A 14 -14.97 8.42 -0.17
CA THR A 14 -13.95 7.60 0.49
C THR A 14 -12.75 8.43 0.96
N LEU A 15 -12.16 9.24 0.06
CA LEU A 15 -11.04 10.10 0.38
C LEU A 15 -11.41 11.21 1.36
N GLY A 16 -12.63 11.76 1.27
CA GLY A 16 -13.14 12.77 2.18
C GLY A 16 -13.25 12.25 3.62
N VAL A 17 -13.88 11.09 3.80
CA VAL A 17 -14.00 10.42 5.12
C VAL A 17 -12.64 10.04 5.67
N PHE A 18 -11.76 9.47 4.83
CA PHE A 18 -10.39 9.15 5.22
C PHE A 18 -9.63 10.40 5.69
N THR A 19 -9.67 11.47 4.90
CA THR A 19 -9.00 12.74 5.20
C THR A 19 -9.52 13.34 6.51
N TYR A 20 -10.84 13.41 6.69
CA TYR A 20 -11.44 13.89 7.94
C TYR A 20 -10.96 13.07 9.15
N THR A 21 -10.93 11.75 9.02
CA THR A 21 -10.49 10.83 10.08
C THR A 21 -9.02 11.04 10.43
N ILE A 22 -8.15 11.15 9.43
CA ILE A 22 -6.71 11.39 9.63
C ILE A 22 -6.46 12.76 10.25
N LEU A 23 -7.14 13.82 9.78
CA LEU A 23 -7.00 15.16 10.35
C LEU A 23 -7.43 15.21 11.82
N ARG A 24 -8.48 14.47 12.19
CA ARG A 24 -8.89 14.29 13.58
C ARG A 24 -7.84 13.56 14.41
N ILE A 25 -7.23 12.51 13.87
CA ILE A 25 -6.13 11.81 14.57
C ILE A 25 -4.93 12.74 14.77
N ILE A 26 -4.54 13.49 13.73
CA ILE A 26 -3.45 14.46 13.79
C ILE A 26 -3.73 15.55 14.83
N SER A 27 -4.99 16.01 14.97
CA SER A 27 -5.32 17.02 15.98
C SER A 27 -5.09 16.52 17.41
N PHE A 28 -5.35 15.24 17.69
CA PHE A 28 -5.00 14.63 18.98
C PHE A 28 -3.48 14.55 19.18
N PHE A 29 -2.71 14.19 18.15
CA PHE A 29 -1.25 14.19 18.25
C PHE A 29 -0.65 15.57 18.51
N LYS A 30 -1.28 16.65 18.04
CA LYS A 30 -0.83 18.03 18.32
C LYS A 30 -0.93 18.42 19.80
N LEU A 31 -1.72 17.68 20.60
CA LEU A 31 -1.81 17.87 22.06
C LEU A 31 -0.66 17.19 22.82
N THR A 32 0.14 16.35 22.14
CA THR A 32 1.29 15.66 22.75
C THR A 32 2.49 16.60 22.91
N LYS A 33 3.41 16.25 23.82
CA LYS A 33 4.66 17.00 23.99
C LYS A 33 5.50 16.94 22.73
N LYS A 34 6.20 18.04 22.41
CA LYS A 34 7.13 18.08 21.28
C LYS A 34 8.14 16.93 21.39
N ALA A 35 8.26 16.13 20.33
CA ALA A 35 9.30 15.14 20.23
C ALA A 35 10.68 15.79 20.10
N PHE A 36 11.71 15.03 20.44
CA PHE A 36 13.09 15.43 20.18
C PHE A 36 13.31 15.68 18.69
N PRO A 37 14.20 16.62 18.31
CA PRO A 37 14.51 16.87 16.91
C PRO A 37 15.01 15.58 16.25
N VAL A 38 14.47 15.27 15.08
CA VAL A 38 14.95 14.16 14.26
C VAL A 38 16.35 14.50 13.74
N ARG A 39 17.32 13.62 14.03
CA ARG A 39 18.71 13.71 13.57
C ARG A 39 19.09 12.44 12.79
N ASP A 40 20.21 12.49 12.07
CA ASP A 40 20.84 11.37 11.38
C ASP A 40 19.93 10.60 10.40
N PHE A 41 19.31 11.34 9.47
CA PHE A 41 18.38 10.79 8.48
C PHE A 41 18.92 9.57 7.74
N GLY A 42 20.19 9.58 7.32
CA GLY A 42 20.81 8.44 6.64
C GLY A 42 20.84 7.18 7.49
N LYS A 43 21.25 7.29 8.77
CA LYS A 43 21.25 6.16 9.70
C LYS A 43 19.83 5.64 9.96
N ARG A 44 18.86 6.55 10.14
CA ARG A 44 17.46 6.18 10.37
C ARG A 44 16.83 5.52 9.15
N PHE A 45 17.13 6.01 7.95
CA PHE A 45 16.68 5.40 6.71
C PHE A 45 17.28 4.01 6.53
N GLY A 46 18.58 3.82 6.80
CA GLY A 46 19.21 2.50 6.79
C GLY A 46 18.55 1.52 7.75
N VAL A 47 18.30 1.95 9.00
CA VAL A 47 17.58 1.13 9.99
C VAL A 47 16.15 0.83 9.53
N MET A 48 15.44 1.80 8.93
CA MET A 48 14.11 1.57 8.40
C MET A 48 14.13 0.58 7.23
N MET A 49 15.09 0.66 6.31
CA MET A 49 15.22 -0.32 5.22
C MET A 49 15.48 -1.72 5.77
N GLU A 50 16.37 -1.84 6.75
CA GLU A 50 16.68 -3.12 7.39
C GLU A 50 15.47 -3.71 8.14
N VAL A 51 14.78 -2.88 8.94
CA VAL A 51 13.73 -3.37 9.84
C VAL A 51 12.37 -3.44 9.18
N ALA A 52 11.99 -2.46 8.36
CA ALA A 52 10.66 -2.41 7.74
C ALA A 52 10.61 -3.21 6.44
N PHE A 53 11.54 -2.96 5.51
CA PHE A 53 11.58 -3.71 4.23
C PHE A 53 12.23 -5.09 4.41
N GLY A 54 13.35 -5.16 5.12
CA GLY A 54 14.05 -6.42 5.42
C GLY A 54 13.37 -7.26 6.52
N GLN A 55 12.43 -6.69 7.28
CA GLN A 55 11.66 -7.36 8.32
C GLN A 55 12.49 -8.11 9.38
N THR A 56 13.74 -7.69 9.62
CA THR A 56 14.72 -8.41 10.45
C THR A 56 14.22 -8.69 11.87
N LYS A 57 13.35 -7.85 12.42
CA LYS A 57 12.77 -8.05 13.76
C LYS A 57 11.74 -9.17 13.83
N ILE A 58 11.00 -9.41 12.76
CA ILE A 58 9.92 -10.41 12.71
C ILE A 58 10.49 -11.79 12.35
N PHE A 59 11.53 -11.82 11.50
CA PHE A 59 12.28 -13.04 11.16
C PHE A 59 13.00 -13.73 12.33
N ARG A 60 12.97 -13.16 13.54
CA ARG A 60 13.34 -13.88 14.78
C ARG A 60 12.49 -15.14 14.99
N LYS A 61 11.28 -15.19 14.42
CA LYS A 61 10.47 -16.40 14.29
C LYS A 61 10.36 -16.73 12.79
N PRO A 62 11.15 -17.68 12.26
CA PRO A 62 11.37 -17.79 10.81
C PRO A 62 10.09 -18.08 10.02
N ILE A 63 9.22 -18.96 10.52
CA ILE A 63 7.95 -19.31 9.83
C ILE A 63 7.00 -18.11 9.81
N LEU A 64 6.80 -17.45 10.96
CA LEU A 64 5.90 -16.29 11.06
C LEU A 64 6.45 -15.08 10.31
N GLY A 65 7.77 -14.88 10.35
CA GLY A 65 8.46 -13.84 9.58
C GLY A 65 8.32 -14.06 8.08
N PHE A 66 8.45 -15.30 7.61
CA PHE A 66 8.23 -15.63 6.21
C PHE A 66 6.79 -15.34 5.77
N LEU A 67 5.79 -15.80 6.54
CA LEU A 67 4.39 -15.52 6.23
C LEU A 67 4.10 -14.01 6.24
N HIS A 68 4.64 -13.26 7.22
CA HIS A 68 4.48 -11.81 7.28
C HIS A 68 5.13 -11.10 6.09
N ALA A 69 6.33 -11.52 5.69
CA ALA A 69 7.03 -10.99 4.53
C ALA A 69 6.23 -11.23 3.25
N LEU A 70 5.74 -12.46 3.07
CA LEU A 70 4.94 -12.83 1.92
C LEU A 70 3.70 -11.95 1.80
N VAL A 71 2.95 -11.77 2.90
CA VAL A 71 1.75 -10.93 2.92
C VAL A 71 2.08 -9.46 2.68
N PHE A 72 3.10 -8.92 3.36
CA PHE A 72 3.51 -7.52 3.20
C PHE A 72 3.90 -7.19 1.76
N TRP A 73 4.82 -7.97 1.19
CA TRP A 73 5.29 -7.75 -0.18
C TRP A 73 4.21 -8.04 -1.21
N GLY A 74 3.35 -9.03 -0.96
CA GLY A 74 2.18 -9.29 -1.79
C GLY A 74 1.22 -8.10 -1.85
N PHE A 75 0.93 -7.45 -0.72
CA PHE A 75 0.13 -6.23 -0.71
C PHE A 75 0.83 -5.07 -1.44
N CYS A 76 2.15 -4.95 -1.37
CA CYS A 76 2.88 -3.94 -2.16
C CYS A 76 2.69 -4.14 -3.67
N VAL A 77 2.69 -5.39 -4.15
CA VAL A 77 2.44 -5.71 -5.56
C VAL A 77 0.99 -5.45 -5.95
N ILE A 78 0.02 -5.94 -5.17
CA ILE A 78 -1.42 -5.74 -5.40
C ILE A 78 -1.78 -4.25 -5.41
N LEU A 79 -1.09 -3.43 -4.61
CA LEU A 79 -1.31 -1.99 -4.58
C LEU A 79 -1.05 -1.32 -5.94
N ILE A 80 -0.09 -1.81 -6.73
CA ILE A 80 0.18 -1.27 -8.07
C ILE A 80 -1.04 -1.42 -8.96
N GLY A 81 -1.63 -2.63 -9.01
CA GLY A 81 -2.87 -2.89 -9.75
C GLY A 81 -4.07 -2.10 -9.19
N SER A 82 -4.13 -1.93 -7.87
CA SER A 82 -5.19 -1.12 -7.23
C SER A 82 -5.11 0.36 -7.65
N ILE A 83 -3.91 0.91 -7.78
CA ILE A 83 -3.69 2.28 -8.28
C ILE A 83 -4.11 2.37 -9.74
N GLU A 84 -3.75 1.39 -10.57
CA GLU A 84 -4.21 1.31 -11.97
C GLU A 84 -5.75 1.32 -12.05
N MET A 85 -6.43 0.50 -11.24
CA MET A 85 -7.90 0.46 -11.21
C MET A 85 -8.53 1.81 -10.83
N VAL A 86 -7.90 2.57 -9.93
CA VAL A 86 -8.36 3.93 -9.59
C VAL A 86 -8.24 4.88 -10.78
N ILE A 87 -7.12 4.82 -11.51
CA ILE A 87 -6.91 5.66 -12.69
C ILE A 87 -7.90 5.26 -13.80
N ASP A 88 -7.98 3.97 -14.11
CA ASP A 88 -8.91 3.44 -15.11
C ASP A 88 -10.37 3.75 -14.79
N GLY A 89 -10.77 3.66 -13.52
CA GLY A 89 -12.11 4.02 -13.06
C GLY A 89 -12.46 5.50 -13.24
N LEU A 90 -11.48 6.40 -13.10
CA LEU A 90 -11.67 7.85 -13.29
C LEU A 90 -11.70 8.24 -14.76
N PHE A 91 -10.76 7.75 -15.55
CA PHE A 91 -10.56 8.17 -16.94
C PHE A 91 -11.29 7.29 -17.97
N GLY A 92 -11.83 6.15 -17.54
CA GLY A 92 -12.44 5.17 -18.44
C GLY A 92 -11.43 4.49 -19.37
N SER A 93 -10.15 4.48 -19.00
CA SER A 93 -9.10 3.72 -19.68
C SER A 93 -9.18 2.24 -19.35
N GLU A 94 -8.47 1.42 -20.13
CA GLU A 94 -8.28 0.00 -19.87
C GLU A 94 -6.79 -0.29 -19.74
N LYS A 95 -6.35 -0.64 -18.53
CA LYS A 95 -4.97 -1.03 -18.21
C LYS A 95 -3.96 0.05 -18.58
N VAL A 96 -4.07 1.22 -17.94
CA VAL A 96 -3.19 2.37 -18.23
C VAL A 96 -1.71 2.05 -18.09
N LEU A 97 -1.30 1.04 -17.29
CA LEU A 97 0.10 0.63 -17.11
C LEU A 97 0.57 -0.40 -18.15
N LYS A 98 -0.29 -0.83 -19.08
CA LYS A 98 0.05 -1.82 -20.12
C LYS A 98 1.23 -1.40 -21.01
N PHE A 99 1.53 -0.09 -21.09
CA PHE A 99 2.71 0.40 -21.82
C PHE A 99 4.05 -0.14 -21.29
N LEU A 100 4.09 -0.68 -20.07
CA LEU A 100 5.27 -1.32 -19.49
C LEU A 100 5.56 -2.72 -20.08
N GLY A 101 4.67 -3.26 -20.94
CA GLY A 101 4.89 -4.51 -21.68
C GLY A 101 5.08 -5.71 -20.75
N VAL A 102 6.13 -6.50 -20.99
CA VAL A 102 6.42 -7.72 -20.20
C VAL A 102 6.53 -7.44 -18.69
N PHE A 103 7.02 -6.26 -18.31
CA PHE A 103 7.11 -5.90 -16.89
C PHE A 103 5.72 -5.74 -16.25
N TYR A 104 4.73 -5.22 -17.00
CA TYR A 104 3.34 -5.20 -16.56
C TYR A 104 2.79 -6.60 -16.36
N ASP A 105 3.03 -7.50 -17.33
CA ASP A 105 2.53 -8.87 -17.28
C ASP A 105 3.07 -9.62 -16.05
N ILE A 106 4.35 -9.41 -15.71
CA ILE A 106 4.97 -9.98 -14.49
C ILE A 106 4.31 -9.42 -13.24
N ILE A 107 4.12 -8.10 -13.14
CA ILE A 107 3.48 -7.47 -11.98
C ILE A 107 2.07 -8.03 -11.79
N MET A 108 1.26 -8.06 -12.85
CA MET A 108 -0.13 -8.53 -12.77
C MET A 108 -0.21 -10.01 -12.41
N ALA A 109 0.57 -10.87 -13.07
CA ALA A 109 0.61 -12.29 -12.76
C ALA A 109 1.08 -12.55 -11.31
N SER A 110 2.09 -11.82 -10.85
CA SER A 110 2.54 -11.92 -9.45
C SER A 110 1.47 -11.42 -8.47
N GLY A 111 0.73 -10.36 -8.81
CA GLY A 111 -0.39 -9.84 -8.04
C GLY A 111 -1.50 -10.87 -7.87
N ASP A 112 -1.88 -11.58 -8.94
CA ASP A 112 -2.89 -12.65 -8.89
C ASP A 112 -2.45 -13.81 -7.98
N ILE A 113 -1.17 -14.21 -8.06
CA ILE A 113 -0.60 -15.23 -7.18
C ILE A 113 -0.64 -14.77 -5.72
N PHE A 114 -0.20 -13.53 -5.45
CA PHE A 114 -0.21 -12.98 -4.09
C PHE A 114 -1.62 -12.83 -3.54
N ALA A 115 -2.62 -12.48 -4.36
CA ALA A 115 -4.00 -12.39 -3.93
C ALA A 115 -4.52 -13.73 -3.41
N LEU A 116 -4.23 -14.83 -4.12
CA LEU A 116 -4.57 -16.18 -3.67
C LEU A 116 -3.83 -16.56 -2.38
N LEU A 117 -2.51 -16.33 -2.34
CA LEU A 117 -1.70 -16.66 -1.16
C LEU A 117 -2.14 -15.89 0.09
N ILE A 118 -2.44 -14.61 -0.05
CA ILE A 118 -2.93 -13.76 1.05
C ILE A 118 -4.30 -14.22 1.51
N ALA A 119 -5.22 -14.56 0.58
CA ALA A 119 -6.53 -15.07 0.93
C ALA A 119 -6.43 -16.35 1.77
N ILE A 120 -5.55 -17.29 1.39
CA ILE A 120 -5.31 -18.52 2.15
C ILE A 120 -4.63 -18.24 3.50
N ALA A 121 -3.71 -17.28 3.55
CA ALA A 121 -2.95 -16.98 4.77
C ALA A 121 -3.78 -16.29 5.87
N ILE A 122 -4.88 -15.63 5.49
CA ILE A 122 -5.74 -14.85 6.41
C ILE A 122 -7.09 -15.53 6.69
N ALA A 123 -7.50 -16.49 5.85
CA ALA A 123 -8.71 -17.30 6.05
C ALA A 123 -8.59 -18.25 7.26
#